data_AF-A0A660XT78-F1
#
_entry.id   AF-A0A660XT78-F1
#
_cell.length_a   1.000
_cell.length_b   1.000
_cell.length_c   1.000
_cell.angle_alpha   90.00
_cell.angle_beta   90.00
_cell.angle_gamma   90.00
#
_symmetry.space_group_name_H-M   'P 1'
#
loop_
_entity.id
_entity.type
_entity.pdbx_description
1 polymer ?
#
loop_
_entity_poly.entity_id
_entity_poly.type
_entity_poly.pdbx_seq_one_letter_code
_entity_poly.pdbx_strand_id
1 'polypeptide(L)'
;MPGTSRFDLRIEKYIPIYKKTMFSIFADMRNVFNSQNIAWVYPYSGEPDDNGVPLVFERSRYYQYVGKTDPTTGRRINTPEEAYEAHKRLRKQFYNNPYNYGMPRIIRLGVSLIF
;
A
#
# COMPACT_ATOMS: atom_id res chain seq x y z
N MET A 1 -12.05 -9.53 5.36
CA MET A 1 -12.80 -8.98 4.20
C MET A 1 -12.29 -7.58 3.90
N PRO A 2 -12.07 -7.19 2.64
CA PRO A 2 -11.65 -5.83 2.32
C PRO A 2 -12.73 -4.86 2.79
N GLY A 3 -12.33 -3.93 3.66
CA GLY A 3 -13.18 -2.93 4.26
C GLY A 3 -12.54 -1.57 4.07
N THR A 4 -13.30 -0.64 3.50
CA THR A 4 -12.84 0.74 3.34
C THR A 4 -13.86 1.69 3.97
N SER A 5 -13.35 2.64 4.76
CA SER A 5 -14.13 3.74 5.29
C SER A 5 -13.29 4.98 5.11
N ARG A 6 -13.76 5.87 4.25
CA ARG A 6 -13.02 7.08 3.88
C ARG A 6 -13.96 8.27 3.94
N PHE A 7 -13.55 9.25 4.71
CA PHE A 7 -14.20 10.56 4.77
C PHE A 7 -13.26 11.61 4.16
N ASP A 8 -13.76 12.30 3.14
CA ASP A 8 -13.05 13.36 2.44
C ASP A 8 -13.75 14.69 2.68
N LEU A 9 -12.97 15.74 2.91
CA LEU A 9 -13.45 17.09 3.20
C LEU A 9 -12.71 18.09 2.31
N ARG A 10 -13.46 18.85 1.53
CA ARG A 10 -12.94 20.02 0.81
C ARG A 10 -13.69 21.26 1.27
N ILE A 11 -12.93 22.26 1.71
CA ILE A 11 -13.44 23.59 2.06
C ILE A 11 -12.86 24.56 1.05
N GLU A 12 -13.72 25.37 0.43
CA GLU A 12 -13.30 26.39 -0.53
C GLU A 12 -14.00 27.71 -0.20
N LYS A 13 -13.22 28.79 -0.19
CA LYS A 13 -13.71 30.14 0.07
C LYS A 13 -13.46 31.01 -1.15
N TYR A 14 -14.53 31.58 -1.68
CA TYR A 14 -14.50 32.52 -2.79
C TYR A 14 -14.42 33.96 -2.28
N ILE A 15 -13.54 34.74 -2.89
CA ILE A 15 -13.29 36.14 -2.61
C ILE A 15 -13.44 36.90 -3.94
N PRO A 16 -14.48 37.72 -4.10
CA PRO A 16 -14.63 38.54 -5.30
C PRO A 16 -13.54 39.63 -5.31
N ILE A 17 -12.81 39.76 -6.43
CA ILE A 17 -11.78 40.79 -6.59
C ILE A 17 -12.33 41.97 -7.38
N TYR A 18 -12.80 41.74 -8.62
CA TYR A 18 -13.30 42.81 -9.49
C TYR A 18 -14.21 42.28 -10.60
N LYS A 19 -15.38 42.89 -10.78
CA LYS A 19 -16.40 42.51 -11.79
C LYS A 19 -16.68 40.99 -11.82
N LYS A 20 -16.00 40.26 -12.71
CA LYS A 20 -16.15 38.82 -12.95
C LYS A 20 -14.99 37.99 -12.39
N THR A 21 -13.91 38.63 -11.95
CA THR A 21 -12.75 37.94 -11.40
C THR A 21 -12.99 37.54 -9.94
N MET A 22 -12.89 36.23 -9.69
CA MET A 22 -12.98 35.64 -8.36
C MET A 22 -11.67 34.93 -8.02
N PHE A 23 -11.24 35.06 -6.78
CA PHE A 23 -10.14 34.30 -6.21
C PHE A 23 -10.69 33.30 -5.22
N SER A 24 -10.27 32.05 -5.31
CA SER A 24 -10.64 31.04 -4.34
C SER A 24 -9.43 30.50 -3.60
N ILE A 25 -9.59 30.25 -2.30
CA ILE A 25 -8.65 29.50 -1.49
C ILE A 25 -9.33 28.19 -1.12
N PHE A 26 -8.68 27.07 -1.36
CA PHE A 26 -9.21 25.76 -1.01
C PHE A 26 -8.26 24.96 -0.12
N ALA A 27 -8.86 24.18 0.77
CA ALA A 27 -8.23 23.12 1.54
C ALA A 27 -8.94 21.80 1.21
N ASP A 28 -8.23 20.85 0.61
CA ASP A 28 -8.71 19.50 0.29
C ASP A 28 -8.00 18.48 1.20
N MET A 29 -8.76 17.85 2.09
CA MET A 29 -8.31 16.81 3.00
C MET A 29 -8.99 15.50 2.62
N ARG A 30 -8.19 14.51 2.22
CA ARG A 30 -8.65 13.16 1.90
C ARG A 30 -8.28 12.21 3.03
N ASN A 31 -9.19 11.30 3.38
CA ASN A 31 -9.06 10.39 4.52
C ASN A 31 -8.79 11.14 5.84
N VAL A 32 -9.74 12.02 6.23
CA VAL A 32 -9.62 12.90 7.42
C VAL A 32 -9.32 12.11 8.69
N PHE A 33 -10.00 10.97 8.88
CA PHE A 33 -9.82 10.11 10.04
C PHE A 33 -8.58 9.20 9.96
N ASN A 34 -7.82 9.27 8.88
CA ASN A 34 -6.66 8.42 8.62
C ASN A 34 -6.98 6.92 8.79
N SER A 35 -8.19 6.53 8.40
CA SER A 35 -8.63 5.14 8.49
C SER A 35 -7.79 4.27 7.56
N GLN A 36 -7.37 3.12 8.05
CA GLN A 36 -6.67 2.12 7.25
C GLN A 36 -7.67 1.48 6.30
N ASN A 37 -7.59 1.88 5.04
CA ASN A 37 -8.42 1.31 3.99
C ASN A 37 -7.74 0.05 3.50
N ILE A 38 -8.37 -1.12 3.64
CA ILE A 38 -7.79 -2.37 3.17
C ILE A 38 -8.27 -2.59 1.73
N ALA A 39 -7.34 -2.49 0.77
CA ALA A 39 -7.65 -2.61 -0.66
C ALA A 39 -7.62 -4.06 -1.13
N TRP A 40 -6.70 -4.85 -0.57
CA TRP A 40 -6.56 -6.27 -0.91
C TRP A 40 -6.33 -7.09 0.35
N VAL A 41 -6.91 -8.29 0.37
CA VAL A 41 -6.74 -9.28 1.45
C VAL A 41 -6.39 -10.62 0.83
N TYR A 42 -5.64 -11.43 1.57
CA TYR A 42 -5.31 -12.77 1.10
C TYR A 42 -6.53 -13.69 1.20
N PRO A 43 -6.83 -14.52 0.18
CA PRO A 43 -8.00 -15.39 0.19
C PRO A 43 -8.06 -16.41 1.33
N TYR A 44 -6.92 -16.80 1.89
CA TYR A 44 -6.82 -17.88 2.88
C TYR A 44 -6.98 -17.38 4.34
N SER A 45 -6.39 -16.24 4.69
CA SER A 45 -6.51 -15.61 6.03
C SER A 45 -7.60 -14.54 6.11
N GLY A 46 -7.92 -13.89 4.99
CA GLY A 46 -8.80 -12.70 4.97
C GLY A 46 -8.17 -11.43 5.54
N GLU A 47 -6.87 -11.46 5.88
CA GLU A 47 -6.06 -10.36 6.40
C GLU A 47 -5.29 -9.64 5.27
N PRO A 48 -4.96 -8.35 5.40
CA PRO A 48 -4.14 -7.62 4.43
C PRO A 48 -2.63 -7.87 4.56
N ASP A 49 -2.19 -8.39 5.71
CA ASP A 49 -0.80 -8.49 6.14
C ASP A 49 -0.36 -9.91 6.50
N ASP A 50 -1.27 -10.89 6.45
CA ASP A 50 -0.93 -12.31 6.48
C ASP A 50 -1.78 -13.08 5.48
N ASN A 51 -1.30 -14.23 5.02
CA ASN A 51 -2.06 -15.21 4.26
C ASN A 51 -2.45 -16.44 5.10
N GLY A 52 -2.14 -16.48 6.39
CA GLY A 52 -2.57 -17.52 7.34
C GLY A 52 -1.90 -18.88 7.15
N VAL A 53 -0.99 -19.01 6.18
CA VAL A 53 -0.25 -20.26 5.93
C VAL A 53 1.12 -20.14 6.60
N PRO A 54 1.42 -20.82 7.72
CA PRO A 54 2.75 -20.74 8.31
C PRO A 54 3.80 -21.25 7.32
N LEU A 55 4.92 -20.53 7.20
CA LEU A 55 6.07 -21.03 6.46
C LEU A 55 6.66 -22.21 7.25
N VAL A 56 6.43 -23.42 6.77
CA VAL A 56 7.05 -24.63 7.31
C VAL A 56 8.26 -24.97 6.45
N PHE A 57 9.43 -25.07 7.07
CA PHE A 57 10.62 -25.54 6.37
C PHE A 57 10.51 -27.04 6.11
N GLU A 58 10.24 -27.41 4.86
CA GLU A 58 10.28 -28.80 4.40
C GLU A 58 11.28 -28.91 3.25
N ARG A 59 12.43 -29.55 3.52
CA ARG A 59 13.58 -29.57 2.60
C ARG A 59 13.21 -30.01 1.18
N SER A 60 12.39 -31.06 1.07
CA SER A 60 11.81 -31.62 -0.17
C SER A 60 11.16 -30.54 -1.05
N ARG A 61 10.35 -29.64 -0.46
CA ARG A 61 9.64 -28.57 -1.17
C ARG A 61 10.55 -27.47 -1.66
N TYR A 62 11.70 -27.27 -1.01
CA TYR A 62 12.62 -26.17 -1.33
C TYR A 62 13.73 -26.57 -2.32
N TYR A 63 13.97 -27.87 -2.54
CA TYR A 63 14.93 -28.34 -3.54
C TYR A 63 14.66 -27.81 -4.96
N GLN A 64 13.40 -27.62 -5.34
CA GLN A 64 13.02 -27.08 -6.65
C GLN A 64 13.50 -25.64 -6.92
N TYR A 65 13.93 -24.92 -5.88
CA TYR A 65 14.46 -23.56 -5.99
C TYR A 65 16.00 -23.51 -5.97
N VAL A 66 16.66 -24.63 -5.66
CA VAL A 66 18.11 -24.73 -5.72
C VAL A 66 18.57 -24.55 -7.17
N GLY A 67 19.60 -23.72 -7.37
CA GLY A 67 20.10 -23.33 -8.68
C GLY A 67 19.37 -22.15 -9.32
N LYS A 68 18.27 -21.65 -8.73
CA LYS A 68 17.60 -20.42 -9.16
C LYS A 68 18.25 -19.17 -8.55
N THR A 69 18.02 -18.02 -9.17
CA THR A 69 18.50 -16.73 -8.65
C THR A 69 17.49 -16.17 -7.66
N ASP A 70 17.98 -15.75 -6.50
CA ASP A 70 17.19 -15.02 -5.50
C ASP A 70 16.85 -13.62 -6.05
N PRO A 71 15.57 -13.28 -6.23
CA PRO A 71 15.15 -11.97 -6.75
C PRO A 71 15.45 -10.81 -5.79
N THR A 72 15.68 -11.08 -4.50
CA THR A 72 15.97 -10.03 -3.50
C THR A 72 17.46 -9.68 -3.42
N THR A 73 18.35 -10.64 -3.65
CA THR A 73 19.80 -10.44 -3.49
C THR A 73 20.58 -10.59 -4.79
N GLY A 74 19.98 -11.12 -5.86
CA GLY A 74 20.63 -11.41 -7.13
C GLY A 74 21.61 -12.59 -7.08
N ARG A 75 21.73 -13.27 -5.94
CA ARG A 75 22.65 -14.41 -5.75
C ARG A 75 21.97 -15.71 -6.16
N ARG A 76 22.75 -16.67 -6.63
CA ARG A 76 22.26 -18.03 -6.91
C ARG A 76 22.04 -18.79 -5.61
N ILE A 77 20.88 -19.40 -5.47
CA ILE A 77 20.49 -20.24 -4.34
C ILE A 77 21.21 -21.58 -4.47
N ASN A 78 22.00 -21.96 -3.48
CA ASN A 78 22.79 -23.20 -3.51
C ASN A 78 22.20 -24.28 -2.61
N THR A 79 21.42 -23.90 -1.60
CA THR A 79 20.83 -24.84 -0.64
C THR A 79 19.33 -24.63 -0.47
N PRO A 80 18.55 -25.67 -0.11
CA PRO A 80 17.13 -25.52 0.23
C PRO A 80 16.91 -24.55 1.40
N GLU A 81 17.85 -24.48 2.33
CA GLU A 81 17.82 -23.57 3.49
C GLU A 81 17.93 -22.11 3.03
N GLU A 82 18.82 -21.80 2.07
CA GLU A 82 18.90 -20.47 1.45
C GLU A 82 17.62 -20.11 0.71
N ALA A 83 17.00 -21.07 0.02
CA ALA A 83 15.72 -20.86 -0.65
C ALA A 83 14.62 -20.47 0.34
N TYR A 84 14.60 -21.14 1.50
CA TYR A 84 13.65 -20.85 2.57
C TYR A 84 13.83 -19.45 3.15
N GLU A 85 15.08 -19.03 3.40
CA GLU A 85 15.38 -17.66 3.84
C GLU A 85 14.94 -16.61 2.82
N ALA A 86 15.18 -16.86 1.52
CA ALA A 86 14.73 -15.97 0.45
C ALA A 86 13.20 -15.85 0.42
N HIS A 87 12.47 -16.97 0.58
CA HIS A 87 11.01 -16.96 0.65
C HIS A 87 10.49 -16.20 1.87
N LYS A 88 11.12 -16.36 3.04
CA LYS A 88 10.79 -15.58 4.25
C LYS A 88 10.95 -14.07 4.02
N ARG A 89 12.06 -13.65 3.38
CA ARG A 89 12.29 -12.25 3.04
C ARG A 89 11.23 -11.71 2.08
N LEU A 90 10.97 -12.41 0.99
CA LEU A 90 9.97 -12.03 -0.01
C LEU A 90 8.59 -11.90 0.61
N ARG A 91 8.21 -12.86 1.47
CA ARG A 91 6.94 -12.83 2.18
C ARG A 91 6.83 -11.60 3.08
N LYS A 92 7.88 -11.26 3.84
CA LYS A 92 7.93 -10.04 4.65
C LYS A 92 7.77 -8.77 3.80
N GLN A 93 8.40 -8.73 2.63
CA GLN A 93 8.24 -7.60 1.70
C GLN A 93 6.82 -7.51 1.14
N PHE A 94 6.21 -8.66 0.83
CA PHE A 94 4.85 -8.72 0.30
C PHE A 94 3.80 -8.28 1.32
N TYR A 95 4.01 -8.56 2.61
CA TYR A 95 3.16 -8.06 3.69
C TYR A 95 3.36 -6.58 3.99
N ASN A 96 4.58 -6.09 3.87
CA ASN A 96 4.89 -4.67 4.05
C ASN A 96 4.61 -3.82 2.79
N ASN A 97 3.85 -4.36 1.83
CA ASN A 97 3.56 -3.67 0.59
C ASN A 97 2.47 -2.59 0.81
N PRO A 98 2.76 -1.30 0.59
CA PRO A 98 1.77 -0.23 0.75
C PRO A 98 0.57 -0.36 -0.19
N TYR A 99 0.69 -1.11 -1.30
CA TYR A 99 -0.43 -1.37 -2.23
C TYR A 99 -1.53 -2.28 -1.65
N ASN A 100 -1.27 -2.96 -0.52
CA ASN A 100 -2.33 -3.71 0.19
C ASN A 100 -3.32 -2.75 0.88
N TYR A 101 -2.92 -1.49 1.04
CA TYR A 101 -3.70 -0.43 1.68
C TYR A 101 -4.15 0.62 0.65
N GLY A 102 -5.28 1.26 0.92
CA GLY A 102 -5.81 2.38 0.16
C GLY A 102 -5.00 3.66 0.36
N MET A 103 -5.40 4.72 -0.34
CA MET A 103 -4.66 5.99 -0.31
C MET A 103 -4.43 6.50 1.12
N PRO A 104 -3.21 6.96 1.44
CA PRO A 104 -2.93 7.59 2.72
C PRO A 104 -3.67 8.92 2.85
N ARG A 105 -3.69 9.50 4.06
CA ARG A 105 -4.21 10.85 4.28
C ARG A 105 -3.45 11.86 3.42
N ILE A 106 -4.19 12.67 2.67
CA ILE A 106 -3.64 13.72 1.81
C ILE A 106 -4.24 15.05 2.23
N ILE A 107 -3.39 16.06 2.42
CA ILE A 107 -3.80 17.44 2.69
C ILE A 107 -3.25 18.29 1.55
N ARG A 108 -4.13 19.04 0.89
CA ARG A 108 -3.79 19.96 -0.20
C ARG A 108 -4.31 21.34 0.14
N LEU A 109 -3.46 22.34 0.00
CA LEU A 109 -3.82 23.75 0.07
C LEU A 109 -3.54 24.35 -1.30
N GLY A 110 -4.48 25.15 -1.79
CA GLY A 110 -4.28 25.81 -3.08
C GLY A 110 -5.13 27.05 -3.24
N VAL A 111 -4.80 27.78 -4.29
CA VAL A 111 -5.51 28.98 -4.71
C VAL A 111 -5.90 28.85 -6.17
N SER A 112 -7.05 29.41 -6.55
CA SER A 112 -7.52 29.46 -7.93
C SER A 112 -7.92 30.88 -8.31
N LEU A 113 -7.68 31.23 -9.57
CA LEU A 113 -8.07 32.48 -10.19
C LEU A 113 -9.08 32.17 -11.29
N ILE A 114 -10.28 32.73 -11.16
CA ILE A 114 -11.41 32.49 -12.06
C ILE A 114 -11.69 33.83 -12.78
N PHE A 115 -11.71 33.81 -14.11
CA PHE A 115 -11.86 34.98 -14.98
C PHE A 115 -13.25 35.03 -15.64
#